data_AF-A0A4Q3ESJ8-F1
#
_entry.id   AF-A0A4Q3ESJ8-F1
#
_cell.length_a   1.000
_cell.length_b   1.000
_cell.length_c   1.000
_cell.angle_alpha   90.00
_cell.angle_beta   90.00
_cell.angle_gamma   90.00
#
_symmetry.space_group_name_H-M   'P 1'
#
loop_
_entity.id
_entity.type
_entity.pdbx_description
1 polymer ?
#
loop_
_entity_poly.entity_id
_entity_poly.type
_entity_poly.pdbx_seq_one_letter_code
_entity_poly.pdbx_strand_id
1 'polypeptide(L)' 'MGIKAALSKPFAFFVSWQINKLRKNAVKFQDKIFADLIKTGVKTAFGRDHHFAEINNYEDFKKHVPIRDYEELK' A
#
# COMPACT_ATOMS: atom_id res chain seq x y z
N MET A 1 -1.42 31.33 -28.07
CA MET A 1 -1.46 30.28 -27.03
C MET A 1 -0.75 30.80 -25.79
N GLY A 2 -1.42 30.86 -24.64
CA GLY A 2 -0.83 31.45 -23.43
C GLY A 2 0.24 30.55 -22.79
N ILE A 3 1.16 31.16 -22.04
CA ILE A 3 2.25 30.48 -21.30
C ILE A 3 1.71 29.32 -20.43
N LYS A 4 0.51 29.47 -19.85
CA LYS A 4 -0.17 28.41 -19.07
C LYS A 4 -0.45 27.14 -19.89
N ALA A 5 -0.81 27.28 -21.18
CA ALA A 5 -1.07 26.15 -22.07
C ALA A 5 0.22 25.50 -22.58
N ALA A 6 1.32 26.24 -22.64
CA ALA A 6 2.63 25.69 -22.98
C ALA A 6 3.23 24.85 -21.84
N LEU A 7 2.99 25.26 -20.59
CA LEU A 7 3.49 24.57 -19.39
C LEU A 7 2.64 23.34 -18.99
N SER A 8 1.40 23.23 -19.45
CA SER A 8 0.53 22.10 -19.10
C SER A 8 0.96 20.77 -19.72
N LYS A 9 1.49 20.77 -20.95
CA LYS A 9 1.99 19.57 -21.64
C LYS A 9 3.19 18.91 -20.95
N PRO A 10 4.29 19.61 -20.63
CA PRO A 10 5.42 18.98 -19.93
C PRO A 10 5.02 18.50 -18.53
N PHE A 11 4.15 19.24 -17.84
CA PHE A 11 3.60 18.80 -16.56
C PHE A 11 2.78 17.51 -16.68
N ALA A 12 1.87 17.43 -17.66
CA ALA A 12 1.09 16.23 -17.92
C ALA A 12 1.96 15.02 -18.29
N PHE A 13 3.03 15.23 -19.07
CA PHE A 13 4.00 14.18 -19.37
C PHE A 13 4.70 13.67 -18.10
N PHE A 14 5.15 14.58 -17.24
CA PHE A 14 5.77 14.22 -15.96
C PHE A 14 4.84 13.39 -15.08
N VAL A 15 3.59 13.84 -14.90
CA VAL A 15 2.58 13.10 -14.12
C VAL A 15 2.30 11.73 -14.72
N SER A 16 2.14 11.64 -16.04
CA SER A 16 1.95 10.37 -16.75
C SER A 16 3.14 9.43 -16.55
N TRP A 17 4.37 9.94 -16.60
CA TRP A 17 5.58 9.18 -16.30
C TRP A 17 5.59 8.65 -14.86
N GLN A 18 5.22 9.47 -13.88
CA GLN A 18 5.11 9.04 -12.48
C GLN A 18 4.08 7.92 -12.32
N ILE A 19 2.87 8.08 -12.87
CA ILE A 19 1.81 7.07 -12.82
C ILE A 19 2.26 5.78 -13.52
N ASN A 20 2.94 5.88 -14.66
CA ASN A 20 3.51 4.73 -15.36
C ASN A 20 4.56 4.01 -14.52
N LYS A 21 5.42 4.75 -13.83
CA LYS A 21 6.41 4.18 -12.92
C LYS A 21 5.74 3.43 -11.76
N LEU A 22 4.68 4.00 -11.18
CA LEU A 22 3.88 3.35 -10.14
C LEU A 22 3.25 2.05 -10.66
N ARG A 23 2.54 2.11 -11.78
CA ARG A 23 1.89 0.94 -12.39
C ARG A 23 2.86 -0.18 -12.70
N LYS A 24 4.02 0.14 -13.30
CA LYS A 24 5.05 -0.85 -13.66
C LYS A 24 5.69 -1.55 -12.46
N ASN A 25 5.60 -0.95 -11.26
CA ASN A 25 6.21 -1.48 -10.04
C ASN A 25 5.16 -1.76 -8.95
N ALA A 26 3.88 -1.89 -9.32
CA ALA A 26 2.76 -1.94 -8.37
C ALA A 26 2.91 -3.05 -7.33
N VAL A 27 3.28 -4.27 -7.74
CA VAL A 27 3.50 -5.41 -6.84
C VAL A 27 4.58 -5.09 -5.80
N LYS A 28 5.75 -4.62 -6.25
CA LYS A 28 6.86 -4.24 -5.35
C LYS A 28 6.45 -3.14 -4.37
N PHE A 29 5.64 -2.17 -4.81
CA PHE A 29 5.15 -1.13 -3.92
C PHE A 29 4.12 -1.67 -2.92
N GLN A 30 3.24 -2.57 -3.35
CA GLN A 30 2.29 -3.25 -2.48
C GLN A 30 3.01 -4.06 -1.41
N ASP A 31 4.06 -4.83 -1.76
CA ASP A 31 4.86 -5.59 -0.79
C ASP A 31 5.55 -4.69 0.23
N LYS A 32 6.07 -3.54 -0.24
CA LYS A 32 6.69 -2.55 0.65
C LYS A 32 5.69 -1.95 1.61
N ILE A 33 4.51 -1.56 1.12
CA ILE A 33 3.43 -1.00 1.94
C ILE A 33 2.96 -2.04 2.95
N PHE A 34 2.76 -3.28 2.51
CA PHE A 34 2.40 -4.40 3.37
C PHE A 34 3.40 -4.58 4.52
N ALA A 35 4.70 -4.68 4.21
CA ALA A 35 5.74 -4.83 5.23
C ALA A 35 5.78 -3.67 6.24
N ASP A 36 5.57 -2.43 5.76
CA ASP A 36 5.52 -1.24 6.62
C ASP A 36 4.29 -1.24 7.54
N LEU A 37 3.13 -1.64 7.03
CA LEU A 37 1.89 -1.76 7.80
C LEU A 37 1.99 -2.85 8.88
N ILE A 38 2.53 -4.03 8.55
CA ILE A 38 2.75 -5.10 9.53
C ILE A 38 3.70 -4.62 10.63
N LYS A 39 4.85 -4.06 10.24
CA LYS A 39 5.85 -3.56 11.18
C LYS A 39 5.30 -2.48 12.11
N THR A 40 4.53 -1.53 11.56
CA THR A 40 3.95 -0.44 12.34
C THR A 40 2.82 -0.95 13.25
N GLY A 41 2.04 -1.91 12.77
CA GLY A 41 0.89 -2.49 13.47
C GLY A 41 1.23 -3.42 14.62
N VAL A 42 2.45 -3.96 14.72
CA VAL A 42 2.86 -5.00 15.71
C VAL A 42 2.38 -4.70 17.13
N LYS A 43 2.47 -3.44 17.57
CA LYS A 43 2.18 -3.08 18.97
C LYS A 43 0.71 -2.74 19.25
N THR A 44 -0.12 -2.60 18.21
CA THR A 44 -1.55 -2.32 18.33
C THR A 44 -2.30 -3.50 18.95
N ALA A 45 -3.51 -3.28 19.46
CA ALA A 45 -4.35 -4.38 19.96
C ALA A 45 -4.58 -5.43 18.86
N PHE A 46 -5.05 -4.98 17.69
CA PHE A 46 -5.24 -5.84 16.52
C PHE A 46 -3.97 -6.59 16.13
N GLY A 47 -2.81 -5.92 16.08
CA GLY A 47 -1.55 -6.56 15.73
C GLY A 47 -1.11 -7.63 16.72
N ARG A 48 -1.44 -7.50 18.01
CA ARG A 48 -1.20 -8.54 19.03
C ARG A 48 -2.17 -9.70 18.86
N ASP A 49 -3.46 -9.41 18.71
CA ASP A 49 -4.51 -10.42 18.55
C ASP A 49 -4.29 -11.28 17.29
N HIS A 50 -3.69 -10.66 16.26
CA HIS A 50 -3.38 -11.29 14.98
C HIS A 50 -1.89 -11.61 14.79
N HIS A 51 -1.09 -11.66 15.86
CA HIS A 51 0.29 -12.16 15.85
C HIS A 51 1.19 -11.51 14.77
N PHE A 52 1.09 -10.19 14.58
CA PHE A 52 1.87 -9.46 13.56
C PHE A 52 3.39 -9.61 13.73
N ALA A 53 3.87 -9.94 14.93
CA ALA A 53 5.28 -10.22 15.18
C ALA A 53 5.78 -11.50 14.49
N GLU A 54 4.88 -12.42 14.13
CA GLU A 54 5.20 -13.71 13.49
C GLU A 54 5.03 -13.66 11.96
N ILE A 55 4.45 -12.58 11.42
CA ILE A 55 4.16 -12.41 9.99
C ILE A 55 5.44 -11.96 9.26
N ASN A 56 6.04 -12.86 8.48
CA ASN A 56 7.25 -12.55 7.70
C ASN A 56 6.97 -12.41 6.20
N ASN A 57 5.84 -12.96 5.74
CA ASN A 57 5.43 -12.92 4.35
C ASN A 57 3.89 -12.88 4.23
N TYR A 58 3.40 -12.74 3.00
CA TYR A 58 1.96 -12.65 2.73
C TYR A 58 1.19 -13.93 3.09
N GLU A 59 1.81 -15.11 2.96
CA GLU A 59 1.16 -16.37 3.32
C GLU A 59 0.96 -16.49 4.84
N ASP A 60 1.91 -16.01 5.63
CA ASP A 60 1.75 -15.91 7.09
C ASP A 60 0.60 -14.96 7.43
N PHE A 61 0.54 -13.79 6.78
CA PHE A 61 -0.54 -12.83 7.01
C PHE A 61 -1.92 -13.43 6.76
N LYS A 62 -2.12 -14.14 5.65
CA LYS A 62 -3.40 -14.79 5.34
C LYS A 62 -3.81 -15.84 6.39
N LYS A 63 -2.85 -16.49 7.06
CA LYS A 63 -3.14 -17.46 8.12
C LYS A 63 -3.58 -16.76 9.42
N HIS A 64 -2.96 -15.62 9.74
CA HIS A 64 -3.21 -14.92 10.99
C HIS A 64 -4.34 -13.87 10.91
N VAL A 65 -4.63 -13.35 9.72
CA VAL A 65 -5.63 -12.29 9.50
C VAL A 65 -6.73 -12.79 8.57
N PRO A 66 -7.87 -13.26 9.11
CA PRO A 66 -9.02 -13.62 8.30
C PRO A 66 -9.64 -12.38 7.66
N ILE A 67 -10.26 -12.56 6.49
CA ILE A 67 -11.14 -11.56 5.90
C ILE A 67 -12.39 -11.49 6.78
N ARG A 68 -12.81 -10.28 7.13
CA ARG A 68 -13.92 -10.04 8.05
C ARG A 68 -14.88 -9.00 7.52
N ASP A 69 -16.13 -9.13 7.94
CA ASP A 69 -17.15 -8.12 7.75
C ASP A 69 -17.07 -7.03 8.84
N TYR A 70 -17.75 -5.90 8.62
CA TYR A 70 -17.69 -4.76 9.54
C TYR A 70 -18.23 -5.11 10.93
N GLU A 71 -19.27 -5.94 11.01
CA GLU A 71 -19.86 -6.36 12.28
C GLU A 71 -18.90 -7.21 13.14
N GLU A 72 -17.94 -7.88 12.52
CA GLU A 72 -16.96 -8.73 13.19
C GLU A 72 -15.78 -7.94 13.79
N LEU A 73 -15.75 -6.62 13.59
CA LEU A 73 -14.74 -5.70 14.14
C LEU A 73 -15.18 -5.05 15.47
N LYS A 74 -16.37 -5.40 15.98
CA LYS A 74 -16.96 -4.84 17.21
C LYS A 74 -16.40 -5.47 18.48
#